data_AF-A0A957NST0-F1
#
_entry.id   AF-A0A957NST0-F1
#
_cell.length_a   1.000
_cell.length_b   1.000
_cell.length_c   1.000
_cell.angle_alpha   90.00
_cell.angle_beta   90.00
_cell.angle_gamma   90.00
#
_symmetry.space_group_name_H-M   'P 1'
#
loop_
_entity.id
_entity.type
_entity.pdbx_description
1 polymer ?
#
loop_
_entity_poly.entity_id
_entity_poly.type
_entity_poly.pdbx_seq_one_letter_code
_entity_poly.pdbx_strand_id
1 'polypeptide(L)'
;MTYSPLSQTSETEPQPTITFYDRLKFALEHLAEPAQLGQESPLAQPYFLGHVPTDPPDVTTNFGRGVALGKVLEQAVTALWEGPLPATNVELLDQALQAKAAKGFCDEYHYLLLDLTYFHRYFPPPAKQSEIYQDVLHVSRATYDRHLREAIRRLGEILLLRLQPTLHVEQPLDPPQLFGRSEILAAALAVLQEKQSVYLCGMSGIGKTALGATVAERWASPTVFWFTVRLTLNDQLTSLLFALGNFLHQQGASRLWLQLIANAGVMKDAHLA
;
A
#
# COMPACT_ATOMS: atom_id res chain seq x y z
N MET A 1 47.25 -17.27 32.56
CA MET A 1 46.53 -17.74 31.36
C MET A 1 45.11 -18.02 31.79
N THR A 2 44.22 -17.06 31.53
CA THR A 2 42.85 -17.04 32.05
C THR A 2 41.92 -17.18 30.85
N TYR A 3 41.18 -18.29 30.79
CA TYR A 3 40.17 -18.53 29.76
C TYR A 3 38.91 -17.74 30.09
N SER A 4 38.56 -16.77 29.24
CA SER A 4 37.21 -16.19 29.17
C SER A 4 36.35 -17.04 28.23
N PRO A 5 35.14 -17.46 28.62
CA PRO A 5 34.22 -18.11 27.70
C PRO A 5 33.51 -17.07 26.82
N LEU A 6 33.41 -17.43 25.55
CA LEU A 6 32.76 -16.71 24.47
C LEU A 6 31.29 -16.39 24.79
N SER A 7 30.93 -15.12 24.58
CA SER A 7 29.55 -14.64 24.54
C SER A 7 28.74 -15.42 23.51
N GLN A 8 27.63 -16.00 23.98
CA GLN A 8 26.60 -16.59 23.13
C GLN A 8 26.01 -15.50 22.23
N THR A 9 26.16 -15.67 20.92
CA THR A 9 25.41 -14.92 19.91
C THR A 9 23.93 -15.17 20.12
N SER A 10 23.21 -14.11 20.45
CA SER A 10 21.76 -14.08 20.55
C SER A 10 21.19 -14.47 19.19
N GLU A 11 20.63 -15.68 19.09
CA GLU A 11 19.79 -16.09 17.97
C GLU A 11 18.68 -15.05 17.86
N THR A 12 18.74 -14.29 16.77
CA THR A 12 17.76 -13.25 16.48
C THR A 12 16.49 -13.98 16.06
N GLU A 13 15.50 -14.06 16.96
CA GLU A 13 14.17 -14.56 16.61
C GLU A 13 13.69 -13.85 15.33
N PRO A 14 13.19 -14.59 14.32
CA PRO A 14 12.69 -13.98 13.11
C PRO A 14 11.52 -13.06 13.46
N GLN A 15 11.69 -11.76 13.25
CA GLN A 15 10.62 -10.80 13.48
C GLN A 15 9.40 -11.15 12.61
N PRO A 16 8.18 -11.06 13.16
CA PRO A 16 6.96 -11.36 12.41
C PRO A 16 6.88 -10.47 11.17
N THR A 17 6.65 -11.09 10.02
CA THR A 17 6.57 -10.40 8.73
C THR A 17 5.30 -9.56 8.68
N ILE A 18 5.43 -8.24 8.62
CA ILE A 18 4.30 -7.30 8.59
C ILE A 18 3.57 -7.41 7.26
N THR A 19 2.31 -7.85 7.28
CA THR A 19 1.49 -8.06 6.07
C THR A 19 0.83 -6.77 5.57
N PHE A 20 0.28 -6.79 4.35
CA PHE A 20 -0.56 -5.70 3.82
C PHE A 20 -1.71 -5.35 4.77
N TYR A 21 -2.40 -6.35 5.32
CA TYR A 21 -3.52 -6.11 6.22
C TYR A 21 -3.09 -5.51 7.57
N ASP A 22 -1.87 -5.80 8.03
CA ASP A 22 -1.30 -5.12 9.20
C ASP A 22 -1.02 -3.65 8.89
N ARG A 23 -0.56 -3.32 7.68
CA ARG A 23 -0.38 -1.93 7.22
C ARG A 23 -1.71 -1.20 7.06
N LEU A 24 -2.74 -1.86 6.56
CA LEU A 24 -4.09 -1.30 6.46
C LEU A 24 -4.67 -1.05 7.85
N LYS A 25 -4.52 -2.00 8.77
CA LYS A 25 -4.97 -1.84 10.16
C LYS A 25 -4.25 -0.66 10.83
N PHE A 26 -2.93 -0.56 10.68
CA PHE A 26 -2.17 0.60 11.16
C PHE A 26 -2.73 1.91 10.59
N ALA A 27 -3.05 1.95 9.30
CA ALA A 27 -3.62 3.14 8.67
C ALA A 27 -5.01 3.50 9.23
N LEU A 28 -5.85 2.50 9.52
CA LEU A 28 -7.16 2.69 10.13
C LEU A 28 -7.06 3.22 11.57
N GLU A 29 -6.11 2.71 12.36
CA GLU A 29 -5.88 3.15 13.74
C GLU A 29 -5.41 4.61 13.84
N HIS A 30 -4.79 5.14 12.79
CA HIS A 30 -4.24 6.51 12.75
C HIS A 30 -4.98 7.43 11.76
N LEU A 31 -6.23 7.13 11.39
CA LEU A 31 -7.03 7.94 10.45
C LEU A 31 -7.13 9.43 10.85
N ALA A 32 -7.17 9.71 12.16
CA ALA A 32 -7.21 11.06 12.69
C ALA A 32 -5.85 11.79 12.69
N GLU A 33 -4.77 11.11 12.29
CA GLU A 33 -3.38 11.58 12.40
C GLU A 33 -2.70 11.63 11.02
N PRO A 34 -3.14 12.52 10.11
CA PRO A 34 -2.67 12.54 8.72
C PRO A 34 -1.15 12.76 8.59
N ALA A 35 -0.53 13.53 9.48
CA ALA A 35 0.92 13.71 9.45
C ALA A 35 1.67 12.40 9.69
N GLN A 36 1.25 11.60 10.67
CA GLN A 36 1.83 10.30 10.98
C GLN A 36 1.54 9.31 9.86
N LEU A 37 0.31 9.28 9.34
CA LEU A 37 -0.05 8.41 8.23
C LEU A 37 0.85 8.62 7.01
N GLY A 38 1.05 9.86 6.56
CA GLY A 38 1.88 10.08 5.39
C GLY A 38 3.37 9.89 5.60
N GLN A 39 3.83 9.91 6.86
CA GLN A 39 5.21 9.61 7.22
C GLN A 39 5.47 8.10 7.33
N GLU A 40 4.59 7.37 8.01
CA GLU A 40 4.85 6.00 8.45
C GLU A 40 4.10 4.94 7.63
N SER A 41 2.97 5.29 7.02
CA SER A 41 2.18 4.33 6.25
C SER A 41 2.77 4.13 4.85
N PRO A 42 3.14 2.90 4.46
CA PRO A 42 3.50 2.62 3.08
C PRO A 42 2.32 2.81 2.12
N LEU A 43 1.07 2.76 2.61
CA LEU A 43 -0.13 2.96 1.80
C LEU A 43 -0.35 4.44 1.44
N ALA A 44 0.28 5.36 2.17
CA ALA A 44 0.19 6.79 1.88
C ALA A 44 1.19 7.24 0.80
N GLN A 45 2.07 6.35 0.35
CA GLN A 45 3.14 6.72 -0.58
C GLN A 45 2.60 6.87 -2.02
N PRO A 46 3.25 7.68 -2.86
CA PRO A 46 2.78 7.97 -4.22
C PRO A 46 2.55 6.73 -5.09
N TYR A 47 3.32 5.65 -4.92
CA TYR A 47 3.09 4.43 -5.71
C TYR A 47 1.73 3.77 -5.40
N PHE A 48 1.28 3.81 -4.13
CA PHE A 48 0.04 3.14 -3.73
C PHE A 48 -1.15 4.02 -4.10
N LEU A 49 -1.06 5.31 -3.79
CA LEU A 49 -2.11 6.29 -4.09
C LEU A 49 -2.15 6.67 -5.58
N GLY A 50 -1.08 6.44 -6.34
CA GLY A 50 -0.96 6.84 -7.75
C GLY A 50 -1.25 8.32 -7.97
N HIS A 51 -2.05 8.59 -8.99
CA HIS A 51 -2.51 9.93 -9.36
C HIS A 51 -3.92 10.21 -8.84
N VAL A 52 -4.34 9.61 -7.71
CA VAL A 52 -5.68 9.86 -7.17
C VAL A 52 -5.92 11.37 -7.16
N PRO A 53 -6.93 11.87 -7.90
CA PRO A 53 -7.19 13.29 -8.02
C PRO A 53 -7.67 13.80 -6.66
N THR A 54 -6.73 14.25 -5.84
CA THR A 54 -7.02 14.96 -4.61
C THR A 54 -6.98 16.44 -4.91
N ASP A 55 -8.16 17.04 -4.96
CA ASP A 55 -8.37 18.47 -5.16
C ASP A 55 -8.58 19.15 -3.80
N PRO A 56 -7.65 20.01 -3.33
CA PRO A 56 -6.22 19.77 -3.19
C PRO A 56 -5.86 19.36 -1.75
N PRO A 57 -4.95 18.41 -1.56
CA PRO A 57 -3.80 18.70 -0.71
C PRO A 57 -2.50 18.21 -1.36
N ASP A 58 -1.43 18.94 -1.11
CA ASP A 58 -0.09 18.69 -1.61
C ASP A 58 0.41 17.27 -1.22
N VAL A 59 0.21 16.29 -2.11
CA VAL A 59 0.67 14.90 -1.97
C VAL A 59 2.21 14.78 -1.93
N THR A 60 2.94 15.89 -2.06
CA THR A 60 4.39 15.91 -1.83
C THR A 60 4.73 15.97 -0.33
N THR A 61 3.82 16.46 0.51
CA THR A 61 4.02 16.54 1.97
C THR A 61 3.52 15.29 2.70
N ASN A 62 4.11 14.98 3.87
CA ASN A 62 3.61 13.89 4.73
C ASN A 62 2.13 14.12 5.09
N PHE A 63 1.76 15.33 5.51
CA PHE A 63 0.37 15.64 5.85
C PHE A 63 -0.58 15.43 4.66
N GLY A 64 -0.25 15.96 3.48
CA GLY A 64 -1.10 15.83 2.29
C GLY A 64 -1.27 14.37 1.83
N ARG A 65 -0.21 13.56 1.92
CA ARG A 65 -0.30 12.11 1.68
C ARG A 65 -1.20 11.38 2.66
N GLY A 66 -1.15 11.73 3.94
CA GLY A 66 -2.05 11.16 4.94
C GLY A 66 -3.50 11.52 4.70
N VAL A 67 -3.80 12.78 4.37
CA VAL A 67 -5.15 13.23 3.99
C VAL A 67 -5.63 12.50 2.73
N ALA A 68 -4.77 12.34 1.72
CA ALA A 68 -5.10 11.60 0.51
C ALA A 68 -5.43 10.13 0.80
N LEU A 69 -4.61 9.45 1.63
CA LEU A 69 -4.88 8.09 2.07
C LEU A 69 -6.22 8.00 2.83
N GLY A 70 -6.47 8.92 3.78
CA GLY A 70 -7.73 8.99 4.51
C GLY A 70 -8.92 9.10 3.57
N LYS A 71 -8.90 10.03 2.62
CA LYS A 71 -9.96 10.19 1.61
C LYS A 71 -10.19 8.93 0.78
N VAL A 72 -9.13 8.23 0.40
CA VAL A 72 -9.25 6.98 -0.36
C VAL A 72 -9.86 5.87 0.49
N LEU A 73 -9.46 5.74 1.76
CA LEU A 73 -10.06 4.80 2.70
C LEU A 73 -11.55 5.11 2.94
N GLU A 74 -11.90 6.39 3.06
CA GLU A 74 -13.29 6.86 3.17
C GLU A 74 -14.12 6.50 1.94
N GLN A 75 -13.55 6.61 0.74
CA GLN A 75 -14.21 6.19 -0.49
C GLN A 75 -14.36 4.67 -0.58
N ALA A 76 -13.33 3.92 -0.16
CA ALA A 76 -13.34 2.47 -0.17
C ALA A 76 -14.36 1.90 0.83
N VAL A 77 -14.46 2.47 2.04
CA VAL A 77 -15.47 2.04 3.01
C VAL A 77 -16.87 2.38 2.51
N THR A 78 -17.11 3.58 1.96
CA THR A 78 -18.43 3.92 1.38
C THR A 78 -18.85 2.95 0.27
N ALA A 79 -17.91 2.43 -0.51
CA ALA A 79 -18.20 1.46 -1.56
C ALA A 79 -18.65 0.07 -1.04
N LEU A 80 -18.50 -0.23 0.25
CA LEU A 80 -19.09 -1.41 0.87
C LEU A 80 -20.62 -1.30 0.99
N TRP A 81 -21.16 -0.09 0.97
CA TRP A 81 -22.59 0.11 1.09
C TRP A 81 -23.24 0.21 -0.29
N GLU A 82 -24.10 -0.75 -0.64
CA GLU A 82 -24.85 -0.70 -1.88
C GLU A 82 -26.02 0.29 -1.77
N GLY A 83 -25.95 1.40 -2.53
CA GLY A 83 -27.01 2.40 -2.60
C GLY A 83 -26.78 3.60 -1.67
N PRO A 84 -27.84 4.39 -1.37
CA PRO A 84 -27.70 5.55 -0.50
C PRO A 84 -27.36 5.12 0.92
N LEU A 85 -26.40 5.80 1.54
CA LEU A 85 -26.08 5.60 2.95
C LEU A 85 -27.28 5.99 3.83
N PRO A 86 -27.53 5.25 4.93
CA PRO A 86 -28.60 5.56 5.88
C PRO A 86 -28.47 6.98 6.46
N ALA A 87 -29.59 7.61 6.82
CA ALA A 87 -29.58 8.97 7.33
C ALA A 87 -29.21 9.04 8.81
N THR A 88 -29.48 7.96 9.55
CA THR A 88 -29.26 7.89 11.00
C THR A 88 -28.46 6.65 11.39
N ASN A 89 -27.86 6.71 12.58
CA ASN A 89 -27.11 5.59 13.16
C ASN A 89 -28.02 4.38 13.48
N VAL A 90 -29.27 4.62 13.88
CA VAL A 90 -30.26 3.56 14.15
C VAL A 90 -30.62 2.81 12.88
N GLU A 91 -30.89 3.54 11.78
CA GLU A 91 -31.17 2.91 10.47
C GLU A 91 -29.97 2.12 9.97
N LEU A 92 -28.75 2.65 10.12
CA LEU A 92 -27.52 1.95 9.74
C LEU A 92 -27.37 0.63 10.50
N LEU A 93 -27.54 0.66 11.83
CA LEU A 93 -27.42 -0.53 12.67
C LEU A 93 -28.46 -1.58 12.29
N ASP A 94 -29.74 -1.19 12.16
CA ASP A 94 -30.82 -2.11 11.82
C ASP A 94 -30.62 -2.74 10.44
N GLN A 95 -30.36 -1.94 9.41
CA GLN A 95 -30.15 -2.46 8.05
C GLN A 95 -28.94 -3.40 7.96
N ALA A 96 -27.81 -3.04 8.59
CA ALA A 96 -26.61 -3.88 8.57
C ALA A 96 -26.81 -5.21 9.33
N LEU A 97 -27.53 -5.20 10.46
CA LEU A 97 -27.83 -6.41 11.23
C LEU A 97 -28.86 -7.30 10.51
N GLN A 98 -29.87 -6.71 9.86
CA GLN A 98 -30.81 -7.45 9.01
C GLN A 98 -30.11 -8.07 7.80
N ALA A 99 -29.25 -7.32 7.11
CA ALA A 99 -28.44 -7.82 6.00
C ALA A 99 -27.55 -8.98 6.46
N LYS A 100 -26.93 -8.86 7.65
CA LYS A 100 -26.15 -9.95 8.25
C LYS A 100 -26.99 -11.19 8.52
N ALA A 101 -28.19 -11.03 9.08
CA ALA A 101 -29.09 -12.15 9.36
C ALA A 101 -29.51 -12.87 8.08
N ALA A 102 -29.71 -12.13 6.98
CA ALA A 102 -30.13 -12.67 5.69
C ALA A 102 -28.99 -13.29 4.86
N LYS A 103 -27.82 -12.64 4.82
CA LYS A 103 -26.71 -12.95 3.89
C LYS A 103 -25.44 -13.48 4.59
N GLY A 104 -25.36 -13.41 5.92
CA GLY A 104 -24.12 -13.70 6.66
C GLY A 104 -23.16 -12.50 6.67
N PHE A 105 -21.85 -12.75 6.55
CA PHE A 105 -20.85 -11.68 6.50
C PHE A 105 -20.89 -10.95 5.15
N CYS A 106 -21.62 -9.85 5.11
CA CYS A 106 -21.87 -9.03 3.94
C CYS A 106 -21.24 -7.63 4.08
N ASP A 107 -21.16 -6.90 2.97
CA ASP A 107 -20.47 -5.62 2.91
C ASP A 107 -21.16 -4.54 3.76
N GLU A 108 -22.49 -4.58 3.90
CA GLU A 108 -23.24 -3.69 4.80
C GLU A 108 -22.85 -3.91 6.27
N TYR A 109 -22.62 -5.16 6.67
CA TYR A 109 -22.16 -5.48 8.03
C TYR A 109 -20.68 -5.13 8.22
N HIS A 110 -19.83 -5.31 7.19
CA HIS A 110 -18.44 -4.86 7.22
C HIS A 110 -18.34 -3.33 7.36
N TYR A 111 -19.18 -2.58 6.63
CA TYR A 111 -19.29 -1.13 6.78
C TYR A 111 -19.60 -0.73 8.22
N LEU A 112 -20.63 -1.34 8.83
CA LEU A 112 -21.02 -1.08 10.21
C LEU A 112 -19.84 -1.30 11.18
N LEU A 113 -19.13 -2.43 11.05
CA LEU A 113 -17.99 -2.75 11.93
C LEU A 113 -16.86 -1.73 11.81
N LEU A 114 -16.55 -1.29 10.59
CA LEU A 114 -15.52 -0.30 10.33
C LEU A 114 -15.91 1.09 10.86
N ASP A 115 -17.19 1.49 10.73
CA ASP A 115 -17.66 2.76 11.28
C ASP A 115 -17.64 2.78 12.81
N LEU A 116 -18.12 1.70 13.45
CA LEU A 116 -18.07 1.55 14.91
C LEU A 116 -16.65 1.61 15.46
N THR A 117 -15.65 1.14 14.70
CA THR A 117 -14.28 0.95 15.20
C THR A 117 -13.32 2.06 14.82
N TYR A 118 -13.44 2.64 13.61
CA TYR A 118 -12.40 3.50 13.04
C TYR A 118 -12.93 4.81 12.47
N PHE A 119 -14.01 4.78 11.68
CA PHE A 119 -14.44 5.97 10.93
C PHE A 119 -15.35 6.91 11.72
N HIS A 120 -16.15 6.37 12.65
CA HIS A 120 -16.96 7.15 13.58
C HIS A 120 -17.87 8.20 12.91
N ARG A 121 -18.40 7.92 11.71
CA ARG A 121 -19.30 8.83 11.00
C ARG A 121 -20.68 8.85 11.64
N TYR A 122 -21.16 7.69 12.10
CA TYR A 122 -22.49 7.54 12.71
C TYR A 122 -22.42 7.30 14.22
N PHE A 123 -21.33 6.70 14.69
CA PHE A 123 -21.14 6.38 16.09
C PHE A 123 -19.92 7.11 16.64
N PRO A 124 -20.01 7.75 17.81
CA PRO A 124 -18.84 8.36 18.43
C PRO A 124 -17.78 7.30 18.76
N PRO A 125 -16.49 7.69 18.85
CA PRO A 125 -15.44 6.79 19.31
C PRO A 125 -15.78 6.19 20.68
N PRO A 126 -15.74 4.85 20.85
CA PRO A 126 -16.06 4.24 22.12
C PRO A 126 -14.97 4.54 23.15
N ALA A 127 -15.34 4.65 24.43
CA ALA A 127 -14.32 4.75 25.49
C ALA A 127 -13.60 3.40 25.68
N LYS A 128 -14.31 2.28 25.43
CA LYS A 128 -13.76 0.92 25.47
C LYS A 128 -14.35 0.07 24.35
N GLN A 129 -13.55 -0.81 23.76
CA GLN A 129 -14.03 -1.74 22.72
C GLN A 129 -15.17 -2.67 23.19
N SER A 130 -15.32 -2.91 24.51
CA SER A 130 -16.44 -3.66 25.06
C SER A 130 -17.80 -3.03 24.77
N GLU A 131 -17.87 -1.70 24.66
CA GLU A 131 -19.11 -1.00 24.30
C GLU A 131 -19.59 -1.44 22.91
N ILE A 132 -18.66 -1.67 21.96
CA ILE A 132 -19.02 -2.20 20.64
C ILE A 132 -19.51 -3.64 20.75
N TYR A 133 -18.71 -4.56 21.28
CA TYR A 133 -19.04 -5.99 21.16
C TYR A 133 -20.09 -6.46 22.17
N GLN A 134 -20.18 -5.87 23.38
CA GLN A 134 -21.17 -6.27 24.39
C GLN A 134 -22.47 -5.49 24.26
N ASP A 135 -22.39 -4.16 24.11
CA ASP A 135 -23.56 -3.30 24.25
C ASP A 135 -24.27 -3.04 22.91
N VAL A 136 -23.51 -2.94 21.82
CA VAL A 136 -24.09 -2.71 20.47
C VAL A 136 -24.33 -4.02 19.72
N LEU A 137 -23.32 -4.88 19.63
CA LEU A 137 -23.38 -6.09 18.79
C LEU A 137 -23.83 -7.35 19.53
N HIS A 138 -23.80 -7.35 20.86
CA HIS A 138 -24.14 -8.49 21.72
C HIS A 138 -23.42 -9.81 21.33
N VAL A 139 -22.12 -9.72 21.03
CA VAL A 139 -21.24 -10.85 20.71
C VAL A 139 -20.05 -10.94 21.65
N SER A 140 -19.40 -12.12 21.69
CA SER A 140 -18.13 -12.24 22.41
C SER A 140 -17.03 -11.42 21.76
N ARG A 141 -16.01 -11.03 22.55
CA ARG A 141 -14.80 -10.37 22.03
C ARG A 141 -14.13 -11.15 20.90
N ALA A 142 -13.94 -12.46 21.08
CA ALA A 142 -13.30 -13.29 20.07
C ALA A 142 -14.10 -13.33 18.74
N THR A 143 -15.43 -13.33 18.85
CA THR A 143 -16.33 -13.24 17.70
C THR A 143 -16.18 -11.89 17.00
N TYR A 144 -16.18 -10.79 17.76
CA TYR A 144 -15.96 -9.44 17.24
C TYR A 144 -14.61 -9.30 16.53
N ASP A 145 -13.51 -9.70 17.17
CA ASP A 145 -12.15 -9.62 16.60
C ASP A 145 -12.05 -10.39 15.28
N ARG A 146 -12.73 -11.53 15.17
CA ARG A 146 -12.81 -12.30 13.93
C ARG A 146 -13.58 -11.55 12.85
N HIS A 147 -14.73 -10.95 13.18
CA HIS A 147 -15.53 -10.20 12.21
C HIS A 147 -14.79 -8.93 11.74
N LEU A 148 -14.13 -8.24 12.66
CA LEU A 148 -13.35 -7.04 12.35
C LEU A 148 -12.19 -7.36 11.40
N ARG A 149 -11.46 -8.47 11.63
CA ARG A 149 -10.42 -8.93 10.70
C ARG A 149 -10.97 -9.17 9.29
N GLU A 150 -12.16 -9.77 9.19
CA GLU A 150 -12.81 -10.01 7.91
C GLU A 150 -13.25 -8.70 7.22
N ALA A 151 -13.77 -7.74 7.99
CA ALA A 151 -14.10 -6.41 7.47
C ALA A 151 -12.86 -5.66 6.95
N ILE A 152 -11.74 -5.70 7.67
CA ILE A 152 -10.46 -5.11 7.22
C ILE A 152 -9.97 -5.82 5.95
N ARG A 153 -10.09 -7.15 5.89
CA ARG A 153 -9.72 -7.94 4.71
C ARG A 153 -10.51 -7.49 3.49
N ARG A 154 -11.83 -7.38 3.64
CA ARG A 154 -12.76 -6.94 2.59
C ARG A 154 -12.51 -5.50 2.15
N LEU A 155 -12.28 -4.58 3.08
CA LEU A 155 -11.88 -3.21 2.77
C LEU A 155 -10.58 -3.18 1.94
N GLY A 156 -9.60 -4.02 2.32
CA GLY A 156 -8.35 -4.16 1.59
C GLY A 156 -8.54 -4.63 0.15
N GLU A 157 -9.46 -5.55 -0.11
CA GLU A 157 -9.80 -5.98 -1.48
C GLU A 157 -10.38 -4.82 -2.31
N ILE A 158 -11.35 -4.08 -1.76
CA ILE A 158 -11.95 -2.93 -2.44
C ILE A 158 -10.91 -1.85 -2.70
N LEU A 159 -10.03 -1.60 -1.73
CA LEU A 159 -8.93 -0.65 -1.86
C LEU A 159 -7.99 -1.03 -3.00
N LEU A 160 -7.57 -2.30 -3.08
CA LEU A 160 -6.71 -2.80 -4.15
C LEU A 160 -7.40 -2.77 -5.52
N LEU A 161 -8.68 -3.11 -5.59
CA LEU A 161 -9.47 -3.05 -6.83
C LEU A 161 -9.63 -1.61 -7.34
N ARG A 162 -9.79 -0.65 -6.42
CA ARG A 162 -9.96 0.77 -6.74
C ARG A 162 -8.67 1.44 -7.17
N LEU A 163 -7.58 1.18 -6.44
CA LEU A 163 -6.30 1.85 -6.67
C LEU A 163 -5.44 1.15 -7.71
N GLN A 164 -5.58 -0.17 -7.86
CA GLN A 164 -4.79 -0.97 -8.80
C GLN A 164 -3.29 -0.60 -8.77
N PRO A 165 -2.64 -0.60 -7.59
CA PRO A 165 -1.31 0.00 -7.42
C PRO A 165 -0.24 -0.65 -8.31
N THR A 166 -0.44 -1.91 -8.71
CA THR A 166 0.43 -2.62 -9.66
C THR A 166 0.40 -2.06 -11.08
N LEU A 167 -0.62 -1.27 -11.43
CA LEU A 167 -0.76 -0.62 -12.73
C LEU A 167 -0.23 0.81 -12.73
N HIS A 168 0.16 1.35 -11.58
CA HIS A 168 0.79 2.66 -11.53
C HIS A 168 2.21 2.55 -12.11
N VAL A 169 2.44 3.25 -13.22
CA VAL A 169 3.79 3.45 -13.73
C VAL A 169 4.48 4.44 -12.79
N GLU A 170 5.43 3.93 -12.01
CA GLU A 170 6.26 4.80 -11.18
C GLU A 170 7.18 5.65 -12.07
N GLN A 171 7.39 6.90 -11.67
CA GLN A 171 8.43 7.76 -12.22
C GLN A 171 9.50 7.99 -11.16
N PRO A 172 10.77 8.14 -11.55
CA PRO A 172 11.78 8.65 -10.64
C PRO A 172 11.31 10.01 -10.09
N LEU A 173 11.62 10.27 -8.80
CA LEU A 173 11.43 11.59 -8.22
C LEU A 173 12.23 12.62 -9.00
N ASP A 174 11.80 13.89 -8.94
CA ASP A 174 12.57 15.00 -9.51
C ASP A 174 14.02 14.93 -9.01
N PRO A 175 15.00 14.91 -9.92
CA PRO A 175 16.38 14.67 -9.56
C PRO A 175 16.90 15.85 -8.73
N PRO A 176 17.41 15.60 -7.51
CA PRO A 176 17.96 16.67 -6.70
C PRO A 176 19.30 17.14 -7.26
N GLN A 177 19.72 18.34 -6.87
CA GLN A 177 21.07 18.79 -7.15
C GLN A 177 22.09 17.88 -6.43
N LEU A 178 22.97 17.24 -7.21
CA LEU A 178 24.02 16.39 -6.68
C LEU A 178 25.29 17.19 -6.39
N PHE A 179 25.80 17.08 -5.15
CA PHE A 179 27.09 17.68 -4.77
C PHE A 179 28.17 16.60 -4.65
N GLY A 180 29.28 16.77 -5.38
CA GLY A 180 30.44 15.88 -5.30
C GLY A 180 30.24 14.46 -5.84
N ARG A 181 29.18 14.21 -6.65
CA ARG A 181 28.86 12.88 -7.21
C ARG A 181 29.04 12.78 -8.71
N SER A 182 29.63 13.79 -9.36
CA SER A 182 29.74 13.88 -10.81
C SER A 182 30.51 12.72 -11.43
N GLU A 183 31.60 12.27 -10.79
CA GLU A 183 32.41 11.15 -11.27
C GLU A 183 31.64 9.82 -11.24
N ILE A 184 30.94 9.54 -10.14
CA ILE A 184 30.13 8.32 -9.98
C ILE A 184 28.99 8.32 -11.00
N LEU A 185 28.35 9.47 -11.21
CA LEU A 185 27.28 9.63 -12.21
C LEU A 185 27.80 9.36 -13.63
N ALA A 186 28.96 9.92 -13.99
CA ALA A 186 29.57 9.71 -15.30
C ALA A 186 29.95 8.23 -15.51
N ALA A 187 30.55 7.59 -14.51
CA ALA A 187 30.89 6.17 -14.56
C ALA A 187 29.65 5.28 -14.72
N ALA A 188 28.58 5.56 -13.97
CA ALA A 188 27.32 4.81 -14.07
C ALA A 188 26.70 4.93 -15.46
N LEU A 189 26.65 6.15 -16.03
CA LEU A 189 26.12 6.37 -17.38
C LEU A 189 26.96 5.65 -18.44
N ALA A 190 28.29 5.68 -18.36
CA ALA A 190 29.16 4.99 -19.30
C ALA A 190 28.91 3.48 -19.31
N VAL A 191 28.85 2.84 -18.14
CA VAL A 191 28.56 1.40 -18.00
C VAL A 191 27.18 1.05 -18.56
N LEU A 192 26.15 1.86 -18.26
CA LEU A 192 24.80 1.64 -18.78
C LEU A 192 24.73 1.80 -20.30
N GLN A 193 25.46 2.77 -20.88
CA GLN A 193 25.54 2.97 -22.34
C GLN A 193 26.16 1.77 -23.07
N GLU A 194 27.04 1.02 -22.38
CA GLU A 194 27.58 -0.26 -22.85
C GLU A 194 26.61 -1.44 -22.66
N LYS A 195 25.34 -1.18 -22.30
CA LYS A 195 24.29 -2.18 -22.03
C LYS A 195 24.62 -3.12 -20.88
N GLN A 196 25.44 -2.67 -19.93
CA GLN A 196 25.74 -3.40 -18.71
C GLN A 196 24.81 -2.96 -17.58
N SER A 197 24.89 -3.63 -16.43
CA SER A 197 24.11 -3.31 -15.24
C SER A 197 24.96 -2.57 -14.21
N VAL A 198 24.38 -1.57 -13.55
CA VAL A 198 25.01 -0.83 -12.45
C VAL A 198 24.30 -1.18 -11.15
N TYR A 199 25.08 -1.59 -10.14
CA TYR A 199 24.58 -1.78 -8.78
C TYR A 199 25.13 -0.68 -7.86
N LEU A 200 24.23 0.13 -7.29
CA LEU A 200 24.58 1.18 -6.35
C LEU A 200 24.41 0.66 -4.92
N CYS A 201 25.53 0.47 -4.21
CA CYS A 201 25.54 0.03 -2.81
C CYS A 201 25.97 1.14 -1.85
N GLY A 202 25.49 1.08 -0.60
CA GLY A 202 25.85 2.03 0.45
C GLY A 202 24.78 2.12 1.53
N MET A 203 25.10 2.83 2.62
CA MET A 203 24.23 3.01 3.78
C MET A 203 22.85 3.61 3.41
N SER A 204 21.85 3.41 4.26
CA SER A 204 20.56 4.09 4.12
C SER A 204 20.74 5.61 4.14
N GLY A 205 19.93 6.33 3.36
CA GLY A 205 19.98 7.80 3.29
C GLY A 205 21.15 8.42 2.51
N ILE A 206 22.13 7.65 2.03
CA ILE A 206 23.33 8.21 1.36
C ILE A 206 23.09 8.81 -0.05
N GLY A 207 21.85 8.82 -0.52
CA GLY A 207 21.47 9.40 -1.82
C GLY A 207 21.53 8.45 -3.02
N LYS A 208 21.45 7.12 -2.82
CA LYS A 208 21.46 6.14 -3.93
C LYS A 208 20.30 6.37 -4.91
N THR A 209 19.09 6.51 -4.37
CA THR A 209 17.86 6.75 -5.15
C THR A 209 17.94 8.09 -5.88
N ALA A 210 18.49 9.12 -5.23
CA ALA A 210 18.73 10.43 -5.83
C ALA A 210 19.69 10.35 -7.03
N LEU A 211 20.81 9.64 -6.88
CA LEU A 211 21.74 9.40 -7.98
C LEU A 211 21.06 8.62 -9.14
N GLY A 212 20.27 7.59 -8.81
CA GLY A 212 19.50 6.84 -9.80
C GLY A 212 18.49 7.69 -10.56
N ALA A 213 17.80 8.62 -9.89
CA ALA A 213 16.90 9.58 -10.53
C ALA A 213 17.65 10.50 -11.51
N THR A 214 18.82 11.01 -11.13
CA THR A 214 19.67 11.81 -12.04
C THR A 214 20.21 11.00 -13.21
N VAL A 215 20.51 9.70 -13.02
CA VAL A 215 20.85 8.79 -14.12
C VAL A 215 19.69 8.64 -15.09
N ALA A 216 18.47 8.44 -14.58
CA ALA A 216 17.25 8.33 -15.39
C ALA A 216 16.97 9.61 -16.19
N GLU A 217 17.10 10.78 -15.57
CA GLU A 217 16.94 12.08 -16.24
C GLU A 217 17.95 12.28 -17.39
N ARG A 218 19.21 11.88 -17.17
CA ARG A 218 20.27 12.02 -18.18
C ARG A 218 20.31 10.90 -19.21
N TRP A 219 19.38 9.96 -19.13
CA TRP A 219 19.31 8.86 -20.08
C TRP A 219 18.89 9.38 -21.45
N ALA A 220 19.48 8.82 -22.51
CA ALA A 220 19.28 9.32 -23.88
C ALA A 220 17.84 9.14 -24.41
N SER A 221 17.08 8.23 -23.80
CA SER A 221 15.68 7.96 -24.14
C SER A 221 14.77 8.35 -22.97
N PRO A 222 13.60 8.95 -23.24
CA PRO A 222 12.61 9.21 -22.20
C PRO A 222 11.96 7.92 -21.66
N THR A 223 12.15 6.77 -22.34
CA THR A 223 11.55 5.50 -21.96
C THR A 223 12.37 4.82 -20.84
N VAL A 224 12.19 5.29 -19.61
CA VAL A 224 12.78 4.69 -18.40
C VAL A 224 11.70 4.00 -17.59
N PHE A 225 11.86 2.69 -17.36
CA PHE A 225 11.03 1.95 -16.41
C PHE A 225 11.63 2.06 -15.01
N TRP A 226 10.90 2.70 -14.10
CA TRP A 226 11.26 2.81 -12.70
C TRP A 226 10.39 1.88 -11.86
N PHE A 227 11.00 1.11 -10.96
CA PHE A 227 10.27 0.19 -10.09
C PHE A 227 10.89 0.14 -8.70
N THR A 228 10.11 0.49 -7.69
CA THR A 228 10.53 0.41 -6.30
C THR A 228 10.01 -0.88 -5.66
N VAL A 229 10.93 -1.76 -5.25
CA VAL A 229 10.60 -2.98 -4.50
C VAL A 229 10.26 -2.63 -3.06
N ARG A 230 9.08 -3.05 -2.61
CA ARG A 230 8.56 -2.87 -1.25
C ARG A 230 8.14 -4.21 -0.71
N LEU A 231 8.77 -4.58 0.39
CA LEU A 231 8.51 -5.84 1.07
C LEU A 231 7.03 -5.98 1.39
N THR A 232 6.53 -7.21 1.20
CA THR A 232 5.15 -7.65 1.48
C THR A 232 4.04 -6.99 0.67
N LEU A 233 4.41 -6.17 -0.31
CA LEU A 233 3.45 -5.43 -1.11
C LEU A 233 3.63 -5.64 -2.61
N ASN A 234 4.84 -5.46 -3.14
CA ASN A 234 5.12 -5.65 -4.56
C ASN A 234 6.47 -6.36 -4.80
N ASP A 235 6.96 -7.10 -3.82
CA ASP A 235 8.20 -7.90 -3.86
C ASP A 235 8.05 -9.24 -4.58
N GLN A 236 6.86 -9.53 -5.11
CA GLN A 236 6.60 -10.69 -5.94
C GLN A 236 6.96 -10.42 -7.41
N LEU A 237 7.51 -11.43 -8.08
CA LEU A 237 7.86 -11.34 -9.51
C LEU A 237 6.65 -10.96 -10.38
N THR A 238 5.46 -11.46 -10.05
CA THR A 238 4.22 -11.12 -10.74
C THR A 238 3.95 -9.61 -10.73
N SER A 239 4.16 -8.94 -9.59
CA SER A 239 3.98 -7.48 -9.47
C SER A 239 4.93 -6.72 -10.37
N LEU A 240 6.20 -7.13 -10.45
CA LEU A 240 7.19 -6.54 -11.37
C LEU A 240 6.77 -6.73 -12.83
N LEU A 241 6.34 -7.95 -13.20
CA LEU A 241 5.95 -8.26 -14.57
C LEU A 241 4.69 -7.50 -15.01
N PHE A 242 3.71 -7.34 -14.12
CA PHE A 242 2.53 -6.51 -14.40
C PHE A 242 2.90 -5.05 -14.61
N ALA A 243 3.71 -4.48 -13.73
CA ALA A 243 4.18 -3.10 -13.87
C ALA A 243 4.96 -2.90 -15.17
N LEU A 244 5.88 -3.82 -15.50
CA LEU A 244 6.67 -3.79 -16.73
C LEU A 244 5.79 -3.99 -17.98
N GLY A 245 4.86 -4.94 -17.93
CA GLY A 245 3.93 -5.21 -19.02
C GLY A 245 3.06 -4.00 -19.33
N ASN A 246 2.50 -3.36 -18.29
CA ASN A 246 1.72 -2.14 -18.44
C ASN A 246 2.57 -0.98 -18.99
N PHE A 247 3.79 -0.80 -18.47
CA PHE A 247 4.71 0.21 -18.99
C PHE A 247 4.99 0.00 -20.48
N LEU A 248 5.35 -1.21 -20.89
CA LEU A 248 5.60 -1.54 -22.30
C LEU A 248 4.35 -1.36 -23.16
N HIS A 249 3.18 -1.70 -22.65
CA HIS A 249 1.90 -1.49 -23.33
C HIS A 249 1.65 0.00 -23.62
N GLN A 250 1.93 0.89 -22.66
CA GLN A 250 1.82 2.35 -22.86
C GLN A 250 2.81 2.88 -23.91
N GLN A 251 3.92 2.17 -24.14
CA GLN A 251 4.89 2.46 -25.20
C GLN A 251 4.56 1.78 -26.53
N GLY A 252 3.39 1.13 -26.66
CA GLY A 252 2.94 0.42 -27.86
C GLY A 252 3.38 -1.05 -27.97
N ALA A 253 4.13 -1.57 -27.00
CA ALA A 253 4.60 -2.96 -26.95
C ALA A 253 3.70 -3.84 -26.06
N SER A 254 2.51 -4.19 -26.56
CA SER A 254 1.44 -4.80 -25.74
C SER A 254 1.54 -6.31 -25.47
N ARG A 255 2.51 -7.03 -26.05
CA ARG A 255 2.51 -8.51 -26.03
C ARG A 255 2.55 -9.08 -24.61
N LEU A 256 3.48 -8.59 -23.78
CA LEU A 256 3.63 -9.05 -22.39
C LEU A 256 2.34 -8.77 -21.60
N TRP A 257 1.79 -7.56 -21.73
CA TRP A 257 0.54 -7.16 -21.08
C TRP A 257 -0.64 -8.06 -21.44
N LEU A 258 -0.86 -8.29 -22.74
CA LEU A 258 -1.94 -9.15 -23.22
C LEU A 258 -1.79 -10.59 -22.72
N GLN A 259 -0.56 -11.10 -22.65
CA GLN A 259 -0.27 -12.43 -22.11
C GLN A 259 -0.55 -12.51 -20.60
N LEU A 260 -0.17 -11.49 -19.83
CA LEU A 260 -0.43 -11.44 -18.39
C LEU A 260 -1.93 -11.37 -18.09
N ILE A 261 -2.69 -10.58 -18.85
CA ILE A 261 -4.16 -10.54 -18.75
C ILE A 261 -4.76 -11.90 -19.09
N ALA A 262 -4.35 -12.51 -20.20
CA ALA A 262 -4.89 -13.79 -20.66
C ALA A 262 -4.68 -14.91 -19.63
N ASN A 263 -3.58 -14.85 -18.87
CA ASN A 263 -3.25 -15.82 -17.84
C ASN A 263 -3.78 -15.44 -16.43
N ALA A 264 -4.59 -14.38 -16.33
CA ALA A 264 -5.06 -13.83 -15.05
C ALA A 264 -3.91 -13.59 -14.04
N GLY A 265 -2.73 -13.22 -14.54
CA GLY A 265 -1.54 -13.01 -13.72
C GLY A 265 -0.83 -14.26 -13.21
N VAL A 266 -1.33 -15.45 -13.53
CA VAL A 266 -0.70 -16.72 -13.15
C VAL A 266 0.43 -17.02 -14.12
N MET A 267 1.67 -16.80 -13.68
CA MET A 267 2.87 -17.20 -14.39
C MET A 267 3.18 -18.67 -14.05
N LYS A 268 2.93 -19.58 -14.99
CA LYS A 268 3.28 -21.00 -14.83
C LYS A 268 4.75 -21.31 -15.10
N ASP A 269 5.42 -20.46 -15.89
CA ASP A 269 6.84 -20.59 -16.23
C ASP A 269 7.54 -19.23 -16.17
N ALA A 270 8.50 -19.09 -15.26
CA ALA A 270 9.36 -17.90 -15.17
C ALA A 270 10.53 -17.92 -16.19
N HIS A 271 10.59 -18.96 -17.05
CA HIS A 271 11.63 -19.15 -18.06
C HIS A 271 11.37 -18.44 -19.40
N LEU A 272 10.51 -17.41 -19.41
CA LEU A 272 10.33 -16.55 -20.59
C LEU A 272 11.36 -15.41 -20.57
N ALA A 273 12.62 -15.78 -20.75
CA ALA A 273 13.69 -14.94 -21.28
C ALA A 273 14.75 -15.85 -21.91
#